data_AF-A0A3M7M153-F1
#
_entry.id   AF-A0A3M7M153-F1
#
_cell.length_a   1.000
_cell.length_b   1.000
_cell.length_c   1.000
_cell.angle_alpha   90.00
_cell.angle_beta   90.00
_cell.angle_gamma   90.00
#
_symmetry.space_group_name_H-M   'P 1'
#
loop_
_entity.id
_entity.type
_entity.pdbx_description
1 polymer ?
#
loop_
_entity_poly.entity_id
_entity_poly.type
_entity_poly.pdbx_seq_one_letter_code
_entity_poly.pdbx_strand_id
1 'polypeptide(L)'
;MAPPVLHRVIYGTPTPPTPPTHPSPSLLLIRPALLPFHKRHKVLAADYPAIIPSPSSTVRGTLVTGLTDADIWRLDLFEGSEYERRRVGVRVLVAQGGRGGEEDGGDGGEGGGRGRDVYLGSG
;
A
#
# COMPACT_ATOMS: atom_id res chain seq x y z
N MET A 1 -5.29 -1.51 -3.73
CA MET A 1 -5.17 -1.00 -5.11
C MET A 1 -4.53 -2.07 -5.98
N ALA A 2 -5.04 -2.31 -7.19
CA ALA A 2 -4.40 -3.23 -8.14
C ALA A 2 -3.22 -2.54 -8.84
N PRO A 3 -2.11 -3.24 -9.16
CA PRO A 3 -0.93 -2.64 -9.79
C PRO A 3 -1.23 -1.83 -11.08
N PRO A 4 -2.13 -2.27 -11.99
CA PRO A 4 -2.44 -1.47 -13.18
C PRO A 4 -3.09 -0.11 -12.88
N VAL A 5 -3.89 -0.02 -11.81
CA VAL A 5 -4.53 1.24 -11.40
C VAL A 5 -3.47 2.19 -10.87
N LEU A 6 -2.52 1.70 -10.06
CA LEU A 6 -1.40 2.49 -9.55
C LEU A 6 -0.56 3.07 -10.71
N HIS A 7 -0.20 2.24 -11.69
CA HIS A 7 0.55 2.70 -12.86
C HIS A 7 -0.24 3.74 -13.65
N ARG A 8 -1.55 3.54 -13.83
CA ARG A 8 -2.40 4.49 -14.54
C ARG A 8 -2.45 5.86 -13.85
N VAL A 9 -2.51 5.89 -12.52
CA VAL A 9 -2.53 7.15 -11.76
C VAL A 9 -1.20 7.87 -11.84
N ILE A 10 -0.09 7.13 -11.72
CA ILE A 10 1.25 7.71 -11.64
C ILE A 10 1.79 8.09 -13.03
N TYR A 11 1.66 7.21 -14.00
CA TYR A 11 2.27 7.32 -15.33
C TYR A 11 1.26 7.62 -16.44
N GLY A 12 -0.04 7.59 -16.16
CA GLY A 12 -1.09 7.68 -17.19
C GLY A 12 -1.32 6.38 -17.97
N THR A 13 -0.46 5.37 -17.80
CA THR A 13 -0.52 4.08 -18.51
C THR A 13 -0.72 2.92 -17.55
N PRO A 14 -1.46 1.85 -17.91
CA PRO A 14 -1.68 0.70 -17.03
C PRO A 14 -0.42 -0.17 -16.84
N THR A 15 0.58 0.00 -17.70
CA THR A 15 1.87 -0.70 -17.66
C THR A 15 2.97 0.22 -17.15
N PRO A 16 3.98 -0.32 -16.45
CA PRO A 16 5.15 0.46 -16.07
C PRO A 16 5.86 1.00 -17.32
N PRO A 17 6.42 2.21 -17.26
CA PRO A 17 7.12 2.79 -18.40
C PRO A 17 8.40 2.00 -18.70
N THR A 18 8.56 1.62 -19.96
CA THR A 18 9.82 1.07 -20.48
C THR A 18 10.66 2.18 -21.11
N PRO A 19 11.99 2.18 -20.97
CA PRO A 19 12.86 3.00 -21.81
C PRO A 19 12.61 2.64 -23.30
N PRO A 20 12.53 3.60 -24.24
CA PRO A 20 12.96 5.02 -24.17
C PRO A 20 11.85 6.02 -23.77
N THR A 21 10.62 5.56 -23.52
CA THR A 21 9.45 6.44 -23.32
C THR A 21 9.55 7.31 -22.05
N HIS A 22 10.33 6.88 -21.06
CA HIS A 22 10.65 7.68 -19.86
C HIS A 22 12.15 7.65 -19.56
N PRO A 23 12.86 8.81 -19.63
CA PRO A 23 14.32 8.88 -19.47
C PRO A 23 14.81 8.68 -18.03
N SER A 24 13.90 8.59 -17.05
CA SER A 24 14.21 8.21 -15.67
C SER A 24 12.93 7.67 -15.03
N PRO A 25 12.59 6.38 -15.19
CA PRO A 25 11.53 5.82 -14.40
C PRO A 25 12.03 5.78 -12.95
N SER A 26 11.49 6.62 -12.08
CA SER A 26 11.49 6.33 -10.64
C SER A 26 10.83 4.95 -10.50
N LEU A 27 11.66 3.91 -10.42
CA LEU A 27 11.17 2.54 -10.37
C LEU A 27 10.46 2.36 -9.03
N LEU A 28 9.13 2.31 -9.08
CA LEU A 28 8.33 2.03 -7.91
C LEU A 28 8.71 0.65 -7.39
N LEU A 29 9.22 0.60 -6.17
CA LEU A 29 9.49 -0.65 -5.49
C LEU A 29 8.23 -1.06 -4.73
N ILE A 30 7.57 -2.09 -5.26
CA ILE A 30 6.31 -2.65 -4.80
C ILE A 30 6.60 -3.92 -4.00
N ARG A 31 6.26 -3.95 -2.71
CA ARG A 31 6.52 -5.10 -1.83
C ARG A 31 5.27 -5.47 -1.02
N PRO A 32 5.00 -6.76 -0.78
CA PRO A 32 3.91 -7.15 0.10
C PRO A 32 4.15 -6.62 1.52
N ALA A 33 3.09 -6.17 2.21
CA ALA A 33 3.18 -5.63 3.56
C ALA A 33 1.91 -5.92 4.36
N LEU A 34 2.03 -5.88 5.69
CA LEU A 34 0.94 -5.99 6.64
C LEU A 34 0.74 -4.67 7.37
N LEU A 35 -0.51 -4.22 7.45
CA LEU A 35 -0.96 -3.08 8.23
C LEU A 35 -1.67 -3.61 9.49
N PRO A 36 -1.00 -3.62 10.66
CA PRO A 36 -1.63 -4.02 11.91
C PRO A 36 -2.67 -2.98 12.38
N PHE A 37 -3.54 -3.39 13.28
CA PHE A 37 -4.56 -2.56 13.93
C PHE A 37 -5.61 -1.97 12.98
N HIS A 38 -5.81 -2.60 11.82
CA HIS A 38 -6.78 -2.16 10.81
C HIS A 38 -7.50 -3.35 10.20
N LYS A 39 -8.68 -3.12 9.64
CA LYS A 39 -9.43 -4.11 8.85
C LYS A 39 -9.97 -3.51 7.55
N ARG A 40 -10.15 -4.36 6.55
CA ARG A 40 -10.91 -4.01 5.33
C ARG A 40 -12.39 -4.08 5.66
N HIS A 41 -13.12 -3.03 5.32
CA HIS A 41 -14.56 -2.93 5.48
C HIS A 41 -15.21 -2.75 4.11
N LYS A 42 -16.26 -3.53 3.83
CA LYS A 42 -17.01 -3.40 2.58
C LYS A 42 -17.96 -2.21 2.71
N VAL A 43 -17.76 -1.21 1.88
CA VAL A 43 -18.63 -0.02 1.83
C VAL A 43 -19.88 -0.34 1.01
N LEU A 44 -21.04 0.12 1.48
CA LEU A 44 -22.29 -0.05 0.74
C LEU A 44 -22.24 0.76 -0.56
N ALA A 45 -22.66 0.15 -1.67
CA ALA A 45 -22.69 0.78 -2.99
C ALA A 45 -21.32 1.24 -3.55
N ALA A 46 -20.21 0.72 -3.02
CA ALA A 46 -18.88 0.91 -3.59
C ALA A 46 -18.22 -0.44 -3.94
N ASP A 47 -17.53 -0.48 -5.07
CA ASP A 47 -16.78 -1.65 -5.53
C ASP A 47 -15.41 -1.78 -4.84
N TYR A 48 -15.06 -0.81 -3.99
CA TYR A 48 -13.80 -0.73 -3.27
C TYR A 48 -14.01 -0.72 -1.74
N PRO A 49 -13.11 -1.36 -0.97
CA PRO A 49 -13.23 -1.43 0.48
C PRO A 49 -12.62 -0.21 1.19
N ALA A 50 -13.22 0.21 2.29
CA ALA A 50 -12.60 1.13 3.24
C ALA A 50 -11.59 0.39 4.13
N ILE A 51 -10.64 1.12 4.69
CA ILE A 51 -9.70 0.63 5.71
C ILE A 51 -10.02 1.38 7.00
N ILE A 52 -10.45 0.66 8.02
CA ILE A 52 -10.85 1.24 9.30
C ILE A 52 -10.01 0.69 10.45
N PRO A 53 -9.74 1.48 11.50
CA PRO A 53 -9.05 1.00 12.70
C PRO A 53 -9.76 -0.20 13.32
N SER A 54 -9.00 -1.21 13.71
CA SER A 54 -9.50 -2.43 14.36
C SER A 54 -8.37 -3.07 15.17
N PRO A 55 -8.38 -2.97 16.51
CA PRO A 55 -7.25 -3.34 17.37
C PRO A 55 -6.77 -4.80 17.24
N SER A 56 -7.65 -5.72 16.86
CA SER A 56 -7.34 -7.15 16.76
C SER A 56 -7.16 -7.63 15.31
N SER A 57 -7.14 -6.72 14.34
CA SER A 57 -7.11 -7.08 12.92
C SER A 57 -5.84 -6.61 12.23
N THR A 58 -5.49 -7.29 11.14
CA THR A 58 -4.37 -6.93 10.28
C THR A 58 -4.82 -6.99 8.82
N VAL A 59 -4.46 -5.97 8.03
CA VAL A 59 -4.72 -5.94 6.60
C VAL A 59 -3.46 -6.33 5.84
N ARG A 60 -3.57 -7.34 4.97
CA ARG A 60 -2.54 -7.63 3.97
C ARG A 60 -2.71 -6.71 2.77
N GLY A 61 -1.63 -6.01 2.41
CA GLY A 61 -1.59 -5.07 1.31
C GLY A 61 -0.21 -5.02 0.67
N THR A 62 0.08 -3.87 0.07
CA THR A 62 1.29 -3.65 -0.70
C THR A 62 1.86 -2.30 -0.33
N LEU A 63 3.14 -2.27 0.01
CA LEU A 63 3.91 -1.06 0.21
C LEU A 63 4.53 -0.64 -1.12
N VAL A 64 4.30 0.60 -1.51
CA VAL A 64 4.92 1.23 -2.66
C VAL A 64 5.94 2.24 -2.15
N THR A 65 7.16 2.17 -2.65
CA THR A 65 8.25 3.11 -2.33
C THR A 65 8.84 3.68 -3.63
N GLY A 66 9.49 4.85 -3.55
CA GLY A 66 9.99 5.56 -4.73
C GLY A 66 8.96 6.49 -5.38
N LEU A 67 7.88 6.83 -4.66
CA LEU A 67 6.91 7.84 -5.08
C LEU A 67 7.52 9.23 -4.93
N THR A 68 7.41 10.07 -5.96
CA THR A 68 7.73 11.50 -5.89
C THR A 68 6.56 12.29 -5.31
N ASP A 69 6.79 13.53 -4.89
CA ASP A 69 5.73 14.41 -4.39
C ASP A 69 4.60 14.61 -5.43
N ALA A 70 4.95 14.64 -6.72
CA ALA A 70 3.98 14.71 -7.80
C ALA A 70 3.13 13.43 -7.91
N ASP A 71 3.71 12.26 -7.67
CA ASP A 71 2.99 10.98 -7.68
C ASP A 71 2.05 10.89 -6.48
N ILE A 72 2.50 11.35 -5.32
CA ILE A 72 1.70 11.47 -4.11
C ILE A 72 0.51 12.41 -4.35
N TRP A 73 0.73 13.57 -4.96
CA TRP A 73 -0.35 14.51 -5.31
C TRP A 73 -1.37 13.91 -6.28
N ARG A 74 -0.94 13.15 -7.29
CA ARG A 74 -1.85 12.44 -8.22
C ARG A 74 -2.68 11.38 -7.50
N LEU A 75 -2.09 10.69 -6.53
CA LEU A 75 -2.80 9.72 -5.69
C LEU A 75 -3.84 10.41 -4.81
N ASP A 76 -3.50 11.53 -4.15
CA ASP A 76 -4.48 12.32 -3.39
C ASP A 76 -5.67 12.73 -4.27
N LEU A 77 -5.42 13.18 -5.50
CA LEU A 77 -6.47 13.58 -6.43
C LEU A 77 -7.35 12.40 -6.89
N PHE A 78 -6.73 11.22 -7.09
CA PHE A 78 -7.44 10.01 -7.51
C PHE A 78 -8.35 9.46 -6.41
N GLU A 79 -7.87 9.44 -5.17
CA GLU A 79 -8.60 8.95 -4.01
C GLU A 79 -9.70 9.95 -3.58
N GLY A 80 -9.50 11.24 -3.88
CA GLY A 80 -10.51 12.28 -3.70
C GLY A 80 -10.84 12.52 -2.23
N SER A 81 -12.10 12.87 -1.95
CA SER A 81 -12.57 13.12 -0.59
C SER A 81 -13.01 11.85 0.16
N GLU A 82 -13.04 10.70 -0.51
CA GLU A 82 -13.50 9.44 0.06
C GLU A 82 -12.45 8.79 0.99
N TYR A 83 -11.18 9.11 0.76
CA TYR A 83 -10.06 8.60 1.56
C TYR A 83 -9.17 9.74 2.06
N GLU A 84 -8.67 9.57 3.29
CA GLU A 84 -7.71 10.48 3.90
C GLU A 84 -6.34 9.81 3.95
N ARG A 85 -5.29 10.54 3.55
CA ARG A 85 -3.91 10.07 3.70
C ARG A 85 -3.46 10.18 5.16
N ARG A 86 -3.15 9.05 5.80
CA ARG A 86 -2.66 8.98 7.18
C ARG A 86 -1.32 8.29 7.29
N ARG A 87 -0.48 8.76 8.21
CA ARG A 87 0.78 8.07 8.55
C ARG A 87 0.51 6.89 9.48
N VAL A 88 0.89 5.69 9.06
CA VAL A 88 0.74 4.43 9.79
C VAL A 88 2.03 3.60 9.74
N GLY A 89 2.20 2.72 10.73
CA GLY A 89 3.28 1.72 10.73
C GLY A 89 2.86 0.46 9.95
N VAL A 90 3.72 -0.03 9.07
CA VAL A 90 3.51 -1.30 8.33
C VAL A 90 4.68 -2.24 8.49
N ARG A 91 4.42 -3.54 8.47
CA ARG A 91 5.42 -4.61 8.47
C ARG A 91 5.62 -5.09 7.04
N VAL A 92 6.82 -4.91 6.47
CA VAL A 92 7.13 -5.37 5.11
C VAL A 92 7.37 -6.87 5.14
N LEU A 93 6.68 -7.60 4.27
CA LEU A 93 6.91 -9.02 4.09
C LEU A 93 8.11 -9.20 3.16
N VAL A 94 9.19 -9.77 3.68
CA VAL A 94 10.31 -10.21 2.85
C VAL A 94 9.87 -11.50 2.19
N ALA A 95 9.85 -11.55 0.86
CA ALA A 95 9.65 -12.81 0.16
C ALA A 95 10.85 -13.72 0.47
N GLN A 96 10.67 -14.70 1.36
CA GLN A 96 11.58 -15.83 1.39
C GLN A 96 11.42 -16.56 0.06
N GLY A 97 12.51 -16.66 -0.70
CA GLY A 97 12.60 -17.61 -1.81
C GLY A 97 12.19 -18.99 -1.30
N GLY A 98 11.25 -19.63 -1.99
CA GLY A 98 10.44 -20.69 -1.42
C GLY A 98 11.20 -21.92 -0.92
N ARG A 99 10.71 -22.48 0.19
CA ARG A 99 10.28 -23.88 0.35
C ARG A 99 9.79 -24.08 1.79
N GLY A 100 8.53 -24.54 1.90
CA GLY A 100 7.93 -25.40 2.92
C GLY A 100 8.26 -25.21 4.40
N GLY A 101 7.21 -25.16 5.22
CA GLY A 101 7.25 -25.48 6.65
C GLY A 101 6.47 -24.48 7.49
N GLU A 102 5.33 -24.92 8.00
CA GLU A 102 4.70 -24.35 9.19
C GLU A 102 5.72 -24.35 10.32
N GLU A 103 5.77 -23.29 11.12
CA GLU A 103 5.91 -23.38 12.58
C GLU A 103 5.69 -22.01 13.25
N ASP A 104 5.17 -22.14 14.46
CA ASP A 104 4.49 -21.21 15.34
C ASP A 104 5.46 -20.33 16.16
N GLY A 105 4.93 -19.24 16.74
CA GLY A 105 5.42 -18.70 18.00
C GLY A 105 6.53 -17.62 18.02
N GLY A 106 6.19 -16.47 18.62
CA GLY A 106 7.12 -15.53 19.29
C GLY A 106 7.66 -14.40 18.40
N ASP A 107 8.00 -13.22 18.88
CA ASP A 107 7.97 -12.55 20.18
C ASP A 107 8.26 -11.06 19.86
N GLY A 108 7.97 -10.15 20.78
CA GLY A 108 7.99 -8.71 20.64
C GLY A 108 9.29 -8.15 20.07
N GLY A 109 9.21 -7.59 18.87
CA GLY A 109 10.24 -6.75 18.29
C GLY A 109 9.78 -5.30 18.23
N GLU A 110 10.16 -4.50 19.24
CA GLU A 110 10.07 -3.04 19.25
C GLU A 110 10.95 -2.46 18.12
N GLY A 111 10.39 -2.40 16.91
CA GLY A 111 10.96 -1.68 15.78
C GLY A 111 10.26 -0.34 15.65
N GLY A 112 10.92 0.74 16.09
CA GLY A 112 10.49 2.13 15.89
C GLY A 112 10.26 2.43 14.40
N GLY A 113 9.05 2.17 13.93
CA GLY A 113 8.66 2.36 12.54
C GLY A 113 8.37 3.83 12.28
N ARG A 114 9.26 4.51 11.53
CA ARG A 114 8.95 5.83 10.96
C ARG A 114 7.62 5.72 10.21
N GLY A 115 6.62 6.49 10.63
CA GLY A 115 5.26 6.43 10.07
C GLY A 115 5.28 6.64 8.55
N ARG A 116 4.47 5.86 7.83
CA ARG A 116 4.39 5.86 6.37
C ARG A 116 2.97 6.20 5.92
N ASP A 117 2.83 6.96 4.85
CA ASP A 117 1.52 7.38 4.38
C ASP A 117 0.72 6.21 3.78
N VAL A 118 -0.53 6.06 4.23
CA VAL A 118 -1.53 5.08 3.80
C VAL A 118 -2.88 5.79 3.70
N TYR A 119 -3.63 5.52 2.63
CA TYR A 119 -4.97 6.05 2.45
C TYR A 119 -5.99 5.22 3.25
N LEU A 120 -6.68 5.85 4.19
CA LEU A 120 -7.74 5.26 4.99
C LEU A 120 -9.09 5.79 4.52
N GLY A 121 -10.02 4.88 4.20
CA GLY A 121 -11.35 5.25 3.75
C GLY A 121 -12.17 5.77 4.91
N SER A 122 -12.90 6.86 4.69
CA SER A 122 -13.91 7.33 5.65
C SER A 122 -15.09 6.35 5.59
N GLY A 123 -15.32 5.64 6.69
CA GLY A 123 -16.44 4.71 6.83
C GLY A 123 -17.73 5.41 7.19
#